data_AF-A0A1N6G5D8-F1
#
_entry.id   AF-A0A1N6G5D8-F1
#
_cell.length_a   1.000
_cell.length_b   1.000
_cell.length_c   1.000
_cell.angle_alpha   90.00
_cell.angle_beta   90.00
_cell.angle_gamma   90.00
#
_symmetry.space_group_name_H-M   'P 1'
#
loop_
_entity.id
_entity.type
_entity.pdbx_description
1 polymer ?
#
loop_
_entity_poly.entity_id
_entity_poly.type
_entity_poly.pdbx_seq_one_letter_code
_entity_poly.pdbx_strand_id
1 'polypeptide(L)'
;MRTALAFLLVLAACQTTSGGLPAGYFPAGQPIPEEVMAAVPADVRLDQIVVRDGCYYIFQEGAIYPVTTQSMRDAGFDGQPYCIG
;
A
#
# COMPACT_ATOMS: atom_id res chain seq x y z
N MET A 1 30.91 2.01 -48.96
CA MET A 1 30.64 1.77 -47.52
C MET A 1 29.70 2.86 -47.04
N ARG A 2 28.45 2.53 -46.69
CA ARG A 2 27.54 3.36 -45.86
C ARG A 2 26.18 2.67 -45.73
N THR A 3 26.14 1.57 -45.00
CA THR A 3 24.92 0.96 -44.50
C THR A 3 24.47 1.78 -43.29
N ALA A 4 23.40 2.56 -43.46
CA ALA A 4 22.76 3.29 -42.38
C ALA A 4 22.11 2.28 -41.41
N LEU A 5 22.64 2.19 -40.19
CA LEU A 5 22.11 1.34 -39.15
C LEU A 5 20.83 1.97 -38.59
N ALA A 6 19.70 1.31 -38.83
CA ALA A 6 18.41 1.64 -38.26
C ALA A 6 18.48 1.51 -36.73
N PHE A 7 18.29 2.63 -36.03
CA PHE A 7 18.23 2.70 -34.58
C PHE A 7 16.84 2.23 -34.12
N LEU A 8 16.72 0.92 -33.91
CA LEU A 8 15.53 0.24 -33.40
C LEU A 8 15.32 0.55 -31.91
N LEU A 9 14.22 1.25 -31.64
CA LEU A 9 13.19 0.91 -30.64
C LEU A 9 13.69 0.23 -29.35
N VAL A 10 13.95 1.04 -28.32
CA VAL A 10 13.79 0.60 -26.93
C VAL A 10 12.93 1.63 -26.20
N LEU A 11 11.62 1.64 -26.53
CA LEU A 11 10.63 2.12 -25.57
C LEU A 11 10.66 1.12 -24.42
N ALA A 12 11.36 1.48 -23.35
CA ALA A 12 11.29 0.81 -22.08
C ALA A 12 9.80 0.73 -21.69
N ALA A 13 9.23 -0.47 -21.81
CA ALA A 13 7.92 -0.78 -21.30
C ALA A 13 7.96 -0.52 -19.80
N CYS A 14 7.45 0.63 -19.39
CA CYS A 14 7.08 0.89 -18.01
C CYS A 14 5.91 -0.05 -17.74
N GLN A 15 6.22 -1.30 -17.36
CA GLN A 15 5.23 -2.25 -16.93
C GLN A 15 4.77 -1.76 -15.56
N THR A 16 3.69 -0.97 -15.56
CA THR A 16 2.92 -0.65 -14.37
C THR A 16 2.46 -1.99 -13.83
N THR A 17 3.21 -2.56 -12.89
CA THR A 17 2.80 -3.77 -12.19
C THR A 17 1.61 -3.36 -11.33
N SER A 18 0.42 -3.45 -11.91
CA SER A 18 -0.83 -3.40 -11.17
C SER A 18 -0.94 -4.74 -10.44
N GLY A 19 -0.08 -4.94 -9.44
CA GLY A 19 -0.27 -5.98 -8.46
C GLY A 19 -1.60 -5.67 -7.77
N GLY A 20 -2.65 -6.38 -8.19
CA GLY A 20 -3.97 -6.22 -7.60
C GLY A 20 -3.91 -6.51 -6.10
N LEU A 21 -4.78 -5.87 -5.33
CA LEU A 21 -4.90 -6.16 -3.91
C LEU A 21 -5.20 -7.65 -3.70
N PRO A 22 -4.65 -8.28 -2.65
CA PRO A 22 -5.03 -9.64 -2.28
C PRO A 22 -6.55 -9.75 -2.04
N ALA A 23 -7.10 -10.94 -2.23
CA ALA A 23 -8.53 -11.16 -2.08
C ALA A 23 -9.05 -10.74 -0.69
N GLY A 24 -10.17 -10.01 -0.66
CA GLY A 24 -10.81 -9.53 0.57
C GLY A 24 -10.26 -8.22 1.13
N TYR A 25 -9.24 -7.62 0.49
CA TYR A 25 -8.79 -6.27 0.79
C TYR A 25 -9.42 -5.27 -0.18
N PHE A 26 -9.77 -4.10 0.36
CA PHE A 26 -10.33 -2.99 -0.39
C PHE A 26 -9.60 -1.71 0.02
N PRO A 27 -9.43 -0.71 -0.86
CA PRO A 27 -8.93 0.59 -0.46
C PRO A 27 -9.77 1.16 0.69
N ALA A 28 -9.12 1.78 1.68
CA ALA A 28 -9.82 2.38 2.81
C ALA A 28 -10.73 3.52 2.33
N GLY A 29 -11.99 3.48 2.76
CA GLY A 29 -12.96 4.54 2.48
C GLY A 29 -12.60 5.84 3.20
N GLN A 30 -13.05 6.97 2.64
CA GLN A 30 -12.92 8.28 3.30
C GLN A 30 -14.17 8.56 4.16
N PRO A 31 -14.02 9.15 5.36
CA PRO A 31 -12.76 9.55 6.00
C PRO A 31 -12.01 8.36 6.61
N ILE A 32 -10.69 8.34 6.45
CA ILE A 32 -9.81 7.41 7.19
C ILE A 32 -9.66 7.94 8.62
N PRO A 33 -9.78 7.09 9.66
CA PRO A 33 -9.62 7.51 11.06
C PRO A 33 -8.28 8.22 11.31
N GLU A 34 -8.29 9.24 12.17
CA GLU A 34 -7.09 10.02 12.49
C GLU A 34 -6.00 9.15 13.11
N GLU A 35 -6.39 8.18 13.93
CA GLU A 35 -5.47 7.24 14.58
C GLU A 35 -4.76 6.35 13.57
N VAL A 36 -5.44 5.97 12.48
CA VAL A 36 -4.86 5.23 11.36
C VAL A 36 -3.89 6.12 10.61
N MET A 37 -4.31 7.35 10.28
CA MET A 37 -3.47 8.32 9.56
C MET A 37 -2.20 8.71 10.34
N ALA A 38 -2.29 8.81 11.67
CA ALA A 38 -1.15 9.10 12.54
C ALA A 38 -0.19 7.91 12.71
N ALA A 39 -0.68 6.69 12.50
CA ALA A 39 0.10 5.46 12.61
C ALA A 39 0.79 5.05 11.29
N VAL A 40 0.24 5.51 10.17
CA VAL A 40 0.75 5.23 8.83
C VAL A 40 1.99 6.09 8.54
N PRO A 41 3.08 5.51 7.99
CA PRO A 41 4.25 6.27 7.57
C PRO A 41 3.91 7.37 6.54
N ALA A 42 4.61 8.50 6.60
CA ALA A 42 4.29 9.67 5.77
C ALA A 42 4.49 9.47 4.26
N ASP A 43 5.24 8.45 3.86
CA ASP A 43 5.49 8.05 2.47
C ASP A 43 4.43 7.11 1.89
N VAL A 44 3.52 6.59 2.73
CA VAL A 44 2.42 5.72 2.30
C VAL A 44 1.32 6.57 1.68
N ARG A 45 0.92 6.22 0.46
CA ARG A 45 -0.19 6.87 -0.23
C ARG A 45 -1.54 6.38 0.31
N LEU A 46 -2.58 7.20 0.18
CA LEU A 46 -3.93 6.84 0.64
C LEU A 46 -4.49 5.58 -0.04
N ASP A 47 -4.16 5.34 -1.32
CA ASP A 47 -4.59 4.14 -2.06
C ASP A 47 -3.84 2.87 -1.64
N GLN A 48 -2.78 3.00 -0.85
CA GLN A 48 -2.08 1.90 -0.20
C GLN A 48 -2.66 1.57 1.18
N ILE A 49 -3.50 2.44 1.74
CA ILE A 49 -4.22 2.13 2.98
C ILE A 49 -5.42 1.28 2.58
N VAL A 50 -5.49 0.06 3.09
CA VAL A 50 -6.52 -0.92 2.75
C VAL A 50 -7.21 -1.43 4.00
N VAL A 51 -8.42 -1.93 3.83
CA VAL A 51 -9.27 -2.47 4.89
C VAL A 51 -9.69 -3.90 4.57
N ARG A 52 -9.76 -4.73 5.60
CA ARG A 52 -10.34 -6.08 5.55
C ARG A 52 -11.02 -6.36 6.88
N ASP A 53 -12.27 -6.78 6.85
CA ASP A 53 -13.07 -7.12 8.04
C ASP A 53 -13.08 -6.01 9.12
N GLY A 54 -13.09 -4.73 8.70
CA GLY A 54 -13.05 -3.57 9.61
C GLY A 54 -11.66 -3.22 10.16
N CYS A 55 -10.62 -3.94 9.76
CA CYS A 55 -9.24 -3.75 10.18
C CYS A 55 -8.40 -3.06 9.11
N TYR A 56 -7.51 -2.15 9.51
CA TYR A 56 -6.69 -1.33 8.63
C TYR A 56 -5.29 -1.90 8.43
N TYR A 57 -4.81 -1.83 7.20
CA TYR A 57 -3.52 -2.33 6.76
C TYR A 57 -2.88 -1.40 5.71
N ILE A 58 -1.59 -1.57 5.48
CA ILE A 58 -0.81 -0.92 4.42
C ILE A 58 -0.47 -1.98 3.38
N PHE A 59 -0.78 -1.70 2.10
CA PHE A 59 -0.33 -2.47 0.95
C PHE A 59 0.87 -1.79 0.31
N GLN A 60 2.06 -2.35 0.54
CA GLN A 60 3.32 -1.85 0.01
C GLN A 60 4.07 -2.99 -0.66
N GLU A 61 4.49 -2.78 -1.91
CA GLU A 61 5.33 -3.72 -2.67
C GLU A 61 4.79 -5.17 -2.74
N GLY A 62 3.46 -5.34 -2.78
CA GLY A 62 2.83 -6.66 -2.85
C GLY A 62 2.64 -7.35 -1.50
N ALA A 63 3.05 -6.71 -0.40
CA ALA A 63 2.89 -7.19 0.96
C ALA A 63 1.84 -6.38 1.74
N ILE A 64 1.24 -7.02 2.74
CA ILE A 64 0.25 -6.43 3.65
C ILE A 64 0.88 -6.29 5.02
N TYR A 65 0.85 -5.07 5.56
CA TYR A 65 1.35 -4.76 6.89
C TYR A 65 0.22 -4.24 7.77
N PRO A 66 0.07 -4.70 9.02
CA PRO A 66 -0.97 -4.20 9.92
C PRO A 66 -0.69 -2.73 10.27
N VAL A 67 -1.73 -1.90 10.25
CA VAL A 67 -1.63 -0.57 10.86
C VAL A 67 -1.80 -0.73 12.36
N THR A 68 -0.70 -0.63 13.11
CA THR A 68 -0.74 -0.62 14.58
C THR A 68 -0.66 0.82 15.07
N THR A 69 -1.63 1.28 15.86
CA THR A 69 -1.63 2.66 16.38
C THR A 69 -0.63 2.84 17.54
N GLN A 70 -0.33 4.08 17.89
CA GLN A 70 0.56 4.36 19.03
C GLN A 70 -0.02 3.83 20.35
N SER A 71 -1.32 4.01 20.58
CA SER A 71 -2.00 3.49 21.77
C SER A 71 -1.94 1.96 21.87
N MET A 72 -2.01 1.26 20.74
CA MET A 72 -1.82 -0.20 20.70
C MET A 72 -0.38 -0.59 21.06
N ARG A 73 0.61 0.11 20.51
CA ARG A 73 2.03 -0.11 20.86
C ARG A 73 2.30 0.15 22.34
N ASP A 74 1.74 1.22 22.89
CA ASP A 74 1.88 1.57 24.31
C ASP A 74 1.23 0.52 25.22
N ALA A 75 0.19 -0.18 24.74
CA ALA A 75 -0.44 -1.31 25.41
C ALA A 75 0.30 -2.66 25.21
N GLY A 76 1.42 -2.66 24.47
CA GLY A 76 2.24 -3.86 24.22
C GLY A 76 1.80 -4.69 23.01
N PHE A 77 0.92 -4.17 22.15
CA PHE A 77 0.56 -4.81 20.91
C PHE A 77 1.48 -4.34 19.78
N ASP A 78 2.26 -5.27 19.22
CA ASP A 78 3.10 -5.03 18.03
C ASP A 78 2.66 -5.99 16.92
N GLY A 79 2.43 -5.45 15.73
CA GLY A 79 1.96 -6.23 14.57
C GLY A 79 0.47 -6.61 14.58
N GLN A 80 -0.35 -5.97 15.40
CA GLN A 80 -1.81 -6.14 15.36
C GLN A 80 -2.45 -5.00 14.56
N PRO A 81 -3.39 -5.30 13.65
CA PRO A 81 -4.09 -4.27 12.89
C PRO A 81 -5.09 -3.56 13.79
N TYR A 82 -5.20 -2.25 13.62
CA TYR A 82 -6.25 -1.45 14.22
C TYR A 82 -7.58 -1.80 13.55
N CYS A 83 -8.56 -2.22 14.33
CA CYS A 83 -9.88 -2.62 13.86
C CYS A 83 -10.96 -1.74 14.46
N ILE A 84 -11.89 -1.27 13.62
CA ILE A 84 -13.09 -0.58 14.04
C ILE A 84 -14.26 -1.54 13.81
N GLY A 85 -14.88 -1.98 14.90
CA GLY A 85 -16.07 -2.82 14.94
C GLY A 85 -17.02 -2.36 16.02
#